data_AF-A0A3L6ZNI3-F1
#
_entry.id   AF-A0A3L6ZNI3-F1
#
_cell.length_a   1.000
_cell.length_b   1.000
_cell.length_c   1.000
_cell.angle_alpha   90.00
_cell.angle_beta   90.00
_cell.angle_gamma   90.00
#
_symmetry.space_group_name_H-M   'P 1'
#
loop_
_entity.id
_entity.type
_entity.pdbx_description
1 polymer ?
#
loop_
_entity_poly.entity_id
_entity_poly.type
_entity_poly.pdbx_seq_one_letter_code
_entity_poly.pdbx_strand_id
1 'polypeptide(L)'
;VERTLSEESGRRAAWVEGLRKDGDYKLALATIAELRPYIDQFFDKVMVMAPEPSLRAARLGLLQRILLDYSKVADFSEIVIAG
;
A
#
# COMPACT_ATOMS: atom_id res chain seq x y z
N VAL A 1 -12.42 -5.15 8.74
CA VAL A 1 -11.00 -5.41 8.45
C VAL A 1 -10.67 -5.02 7.02
N GLU A 2 -11.24 -5.69 5.98
CA GLU A 2 -10.98 -5.35 4.57
C GLU A 2 -11.27 -3.87 4.23
N ARG A 3 -12.44 -3.38 4.64
CA ARG A 3 -12.85 -1.98 4.46
C ARG A 3 -11.91 -0.99 5.17
N THR A 4 -11.54 -1.29 6.40
CA THR A 4 -10.61 -0.47 7.21
C THR A 4 -9.25 -0.36 6.52
N LEU A 5 -8.69 -1.49 6.05
CA LEU A 5 -7.42 -1.49 5.32
C LEU A 5 -7.52 -0.65 4.03
N SER A 6 -8.62 -0.78 3.29
CA SER A 6 -8.85 0.01 2.08
C SER A 6 -8.93 1.53 2.36
N GLU A 7 -9.63 1.93 3.41
CA GLU A 7 -9.80 3.34 3.79
C GLU A 7 -8.50 3.96 4.33
N GLU A 8 -7.75 3.23 5.17
CA GLU A 8 -6.47 3.68 5.72
C GLU A 8 -5.37 3.75 4.64
N SER A 9 -5.36 2.79 3.71
CA SER A 9 -4.47 2.81 2.56
C SER A 9 -4.78 3.99 1.63
N GLY A 10 -6.05 4.18 1.26
CA GLY A 10 -6.44 5.29 0.38
C GLY A 10 -6.09 6.67 0.93
N ARG A 11 -6.30 6.89 2.23
CA ARG A 11 -5.92 8.16 2.89
C ARG A 11 -4.42 8.39 2.85
N ARG A 12 -3.62 7.37 3.14
CA ARG A 12 -2.15 7.49 3.16
C ARG A 12 -1.56 7.60 1.77
N ALA A 13 -2.15 6.96 0.75
CA ALA A 13 -1.67 7.03 -0.63
C ALA A 13 -1.62 8.48 -1.15
N ALA A 14 -2.64 9.30 -0.85
CA ALA A 14 -2.64 10.70 -1.24
C ALA A 14 -1.53 11.51 -0.54
N TRP A 15 -1.29 11.26 0.74
CA TRP A 15 -0.22 11.91 1.51
C TRP A 15 1.17 11.50 1.01
N VAL A 16 1.37 10.21 0.78
CA VAL A 16 2.61 9.63 0.26
C VAL A 16 2.97 10.19 -1.11
N GLU A 17 2.00 10.35 -2.02
CA GLU A 17 2.25 10.96 -3.33
C GLU A 17 2.66 12.43 -3.22
N GLY A 18 2.12 13.18 -2.26
CA GLY A 18 2.58 14.54 -1.95
C GLY A 18 4.04 14.56 -1.52
N LEU A 19 4.39 13.75 -0.53
CA LEU A 19 5.77 13.62 -0.03
C LEU A 19 6.76 13.17 -1.09
N ARG A 20 6.36 12.25 -1.97
CA ARG A 20 7.17 11.80 -3.11
C ARG A 20 7.48 12.96 -4.06
N LYS A 21 6.47 13.77 -4.41
CA LYS A 21 6.66 14.95 -5.28
C LYS A 21 7.56 16.01 -4.65
N ASP A 22 7.52 16.14 -3.33
CA ASP A 22 8.37 17.05 -2.57
C ASP A 22 9.78 16.49 -2.32
N GLY A 23 10.04 15.24 -2.73
CA GLY A 23 11.33 14.55 -2.53
C GLY A 23 11.57 14.03 -1.11
N ASP A 24 10.57 14.09 -0.22
CA ASP A 24 10.66 13.58 1.16
C ASP A 24 10.36 12.08 1.21
N TYR A 25 11.24 11.29 0.58
CA TYR A 25 11.12 9.84 0.52
C TYR A 25 11.19 9.19 1.90
N LYS A 26 11.88 9.80 2.87
CA LYS A 26 11.99 9.26 4.22
C LYS A 26 10.64 9.29 4.92
N LEU A 27 9.93 10.42 4.86
CA LEU A 27 8.60 10.53 5.43
C LEU A 27 7.57 9.72 4.65
N ALA A 28 7.72 9.63 3.32
CA ALA A 28 6.88 8.77 2.48
C ALA A 28 6.99 7.30 2.92
N LEU A 29 8.22 6.77 3.05
CA LEU A 29 8.46 5.40 3.50
C LEU A 29 7.99 5.15 4.94
N ALA A 30 8.18 6.12 5.85
CA ALA A 30 7.66 6.04 7.22
C ALA A 30 6.12 5.95 7.23
N THR A 31 5.44 6.76 6.42
CA THR A 31 3.98 6.72 6.28
C THR A 31 3.51 5.35 5.75
N ILE A 32 4.21 4.78 4.77
CA ILE A 32 3.90 3.45 4.25
C ILE A 32 4.05 2.38 5.35
N ALA A 33 5.09 2.47 6.18
CA ALA A 33 5.34 1.53 7.26
C ALA A 33 4.20 1.49 8.31
N GLU A 34 3.46 2.59 8.49
CA GLU A 34 2.28 2.63 9.38
C GLU A 34 1.13 1.72 8.93
N LEU A 35 1.12 1.26 7.67
CA LEU A 35 0.11 0.33 7.19
C LEU A 35 0.32 -1.09 7.67
N ARG A 36 1.53 -1.44 8.12
CA ARG A 36 1.90 -2.78 8.57
C ARG A 36 0.88 -3.41 9.53
N PRO A 37 0.46 -2.78 10.64
CA PRO A 37 -0.53 -3.38 11.54
C PRO A 37 -1.89 -3.66 10.88
N TYR A 38 -2.31 -2.84 9.90
CA TYR A 38 -3.57 -3.05 9.18
C TYR A 38 -3.48 -4.19 8.17
N ILE A 39 -2.32 -4.32 7.53
CA ILE A 39 -2.01 -5.43 6.61
C ILE A 39 -1.93 -6.74 7.39
N ASP A 40 -1.21 -6.76 8.52
CA ASP A 40 -1.10 -7.93 9.39
C ASP A 40 -2.49 -8.37 9.88
N GLN A 41 -3.31 -7.44 10.37
CA GLN A 41 -4.68 -7.75 10.79
C GLN A 41 -5.55 -8.29 9.64
N PHE A 42 -5.35 -7.81 8.41
CA PHE A 42 -6.03 -8.35 7.24
C PHE A 42 -5.63 -9.79 7.01
N PHE A 43 -4.33 -10.12 6.96
CA PHE A 43 -3.89 -11.49 6.76
C PHE A 43 -4.30 -12.44 7.89
N ASP A 44 -4.33 -11.97 9.13
CA ASP A 44 -4.79 -12.77 10.28
C ASP A 44 -6.29 -13.12 10.20
N LYS A 45 -7.10 -12.20 9.69
CA LYS A 45 -8.58 -12.31 9.75
C LYS A 45 -9.23 -12.66 8.42
N VAL A 46 -8.47 -12.64 7.32
CA VAL A 46 -9.00 -12.74 5.96
C VAL A 46 -8.29 -13.84 5.19
N MET A 47 -9.02 -14.90 4.86
CA MET A 47 -8.53 -15.96 3.96
C MET A 47 -8.46 -15.44 2.52
N VAL A 48 -7.31 -14.95 2.08
CA VAL A 48 -7.13 -14.38 0.73
C VAL A 48 -7.48 -15.39 -0.36
N MET A 49 -7.03 -16.64 -0.21
CA MET A 49 -7.34 -17.75 -1.11
C MET A 49 -8.68 -18.41 -0.75
N ALA A 50 -9.73 -17.60 -0.59
CA ALA A 50 -11.06 -18.11 -0.28
C ALA A 50 -11.58 -19.05 -1.39
N PRO A 51 -12.39 -20.07 -1.03
CA PRO A 51 -13.02 -20.96 -2.02
C PRO A 51 -13.94 -20.21 -2.99
N GLU A 52 -14.60 -19.18 -2.48
CA GLU A 52 -15.54 -18.36 -3.25
C GLU A 52 -14.77 -17.47 -4.26
N PRO A 53 -14.93 -17.68 -5.57
CA PRO A 53 -14.09 -17.00 -6.57
C PRO A 53 -14.24 -15.47 -6.56
N SER A 54 -15.46 -14.97 -6.32
CA SER A 54 -15.77 -13.55 -6.26
C SER A 54 -15.06 -12.87 -5.09
N LEU A 55 -15.09 -13.50 -3.91
CA LEU A 55 -14.45 -13.00 -2.70
C LEU A 55 -12.92 -13.01 -2.82
N ARG A 56 -12.36 -14.07 -3.39
CA ARG A 56 -10.94 -14.16 -3.70
C ARG A 56 -10.50 -13.05 -4.66
N ALA A 57 -11.26 -12.81 -5.74
CA ALA A 57 -10.96 -11.76 -6.69
C ALA A 57 -11.00 -10.36 -6.04
N ALA A 58 -11.98 -10.09 -5.18
CA ALA A 58 -12.07 -8.83 -4.44
C ALA A 58 -10.84 -8.61 -3.53
N ARG A 59 -10.42 -9.64 -2.81
CA ARG A 59 -9.26 -9.59 -1.89
C ARG A 59 -7.94 -9.40 -2.63
N LEU A 60 -7.74 -10.13 -3.73
CA LEU A 60 -6.55 -9.95 -4.57
C LEU A 60 -6.54 -8.56 -5.22
N GLY A 61 -7.69 -8.04 -5.66
CA GLY A 61 -7.81 -6.69 -6.18
C GLY A 61 -7.46 -5.61 -5.15
N LEU A 62 -7.86 -5.81 -3.88
CA LEU A 62 -7.46 -4.92 -2.79
C LEU A 62 -5.93 -4.91 -2.61
N LEU A 63 -5.30 -6.09 -2.53
CA LEU A 63 -3.84 -6.20 -2.40
C LEU A 63 -3.10 -5.60 -3.59
N GLN A 64 -3.58 -5.84 -4.81
CA GLN A 64 -3.00 -5.28 -6.03
C GLN A 64 -3.07 -3.75 -6.03
N ARG A 65 -4.19 -3.16 -5.60
CA ARG A 65 -4.33 -1.71 -5.52
C ARG A 65 -3.38 -1.09 -4.48
N ILE A 66 -3.29 -1.70 -3.30
CA ILE A 66 -2.32 -1.29 -2.27
C ILE A 66 -0.89 -1.32 -2.85
N LEU A 67 -0.52 -2.40 -3.54
CA LEU A 67 0.79 -2.51 -4.18
C LEU A 67 1.01 -1.38 -5.21
N LEU A 68 0.06 -1.14 -6.11
CA LEU A 68 0.18 -0.11 -7.14
C LEU A 68 0.31 1.30 -6.56
N ASP A 69 -0.41 1.59 -5.48
CA ASP A 69 -0.40 2.90 -4.83
C ASP A 69 0.98 3.21 -4.21
N TYR A 70 1.70 2.20 -3.70
CA TYR A 70 3.00 2.38 -3.03
C TYR A 70 4.22 2.03 -3.90
N SER A 71 4.06 1.26 -4.98
CA SER A 71 5.15 0.95 -5.93
C SER A 71 5.81 2.19 -6.51
N LYS A 72 5.08 3.31 -6.62
CA LYS A 72 5.62 4.59 -7.10
C LYS A 72 6.71 5.19 -6.22
N VAL A 73 6.71 4.88 -4.93
CA VAL A 73 7.75 5.33 -3.97
C VAL A 73 8.94 4.36 -3.96
N ALA A 74 8.70 3.09 -4.33
CA ALA A 74 9.73 2.06 -4.45
C ALA A 74 10.39 2.04 -5.83
N ASP A 75 10.03 2.96 -6.73
CA ASP A 75 10.68 3.10 -8.02
C ASP A 75 12.01 3.84 -7.86
N PHE A 76 13.06 3.06 -7.60
CA PHE A 76 14.43 3.55 -7.44
C PHE A 76 15.03 4.11 -8.76
N SER A 77 14.30 4.08 -9.89
CA SER A 77 14.76 4.70 -11.14
C SER A 77 14.93 6.22 -11.04
N GLU A 78 14.31 6.86 -10.03
CA GLU A 78 14.49 8.28 -9.73
C GLU A 78 15.77 8.59 -8.91
N ILE A 79 16.51 7.58 -8.42
CA ILE A 79 17.83 7.79 -7.80
C ILE A 79 18.86 8.08 -8.91
N VAL A 80 19.01 9.36 -9.24
CA VAL A 80 20.14 9.82 -10.05
C VAL A 80 21.33 10.02 -9.11
N ILE A 81 22.31 9.11 -9.17
CA ILE A 81 23.62 9.36 -8.55
C ILE A 81 24.27 10.47 -9.36
N ALA A 82 24.25 11.70 -8.85
CA ALA A 82 25.10 12.76 -9.34
C ALA A 82 26.55 12.35 -9.00
N GLY A 83 27.24 11.79 -9.99
CA GLY A 83 28.68 11.55 -9.95
C GLY A 83 29.47 12.85 -10.05
#